data_AF-A0A353QXX8-F1
#
_entry.id   AF-A0A353QXX8-F1
#
_cell.length_a   1.000
_cell.length_b   1.000
_cell.length_c   1.000
_cell.angle_alpha   90.00
_cell.angle_beta   90.00
_cell.angle_gamma   90.00
#
_symmetry.space_group_name_H-M   'P 1'
#
loop_
_entity.id
_entity.type
_entity.pdbx_description
1 polymer ?
#
loop_
_entity_poly.entity_id
_entity_poly.type
_entity_poly.pdbx_seq_one_letter_code
_entity_poly.pdbx_strand_id
1 'polypeptide(L)' 'NQVVFVIGGAEGLSERVKNHADFSMSLSSMTFVHQMARFFLLEQIYRAFKIINNEPYHK' A
#
# COMPACT_ATOMS: atom_id res chain seq x y z
N ASN A 1 -11.79 6.07 13.76
CA ASN A 1 -10.75 5.10 13.34
C ASN A 1 -9.81 5.73 12.34
N GLN A 2 -8.51 5.49 12.49
CA GLN A 2 -7.47 5.89 11.55
C GLN A 2 -6.80 4.63 11.00
N VAL A 3 -6.47 4.63 9.71
CA VAL A 3 -5.70 3.56 9.06
C VAL A 3 -4.36 4.16 8.61
N VAL A 4 -3.27 3.49 8.91
CA VAL A 4 -1.92 3.94 8.58
C VAL A 4 -1.24 2.88 7.73
N PHE A 5 -0.75 3.29 6.55
CA PHE A 5 0.09 2.46 5.72
C PHE A 5 1.56 2.82 5.94
N VAL A 6 2.41 1.80 6.03
CA VAL A 6 3.86 1.96 6.26
C VAL A 6 4.62 1.39 5.07
N ILE A 7 5.51 2.21 4.49
CA ILE A 7 6.41 1.80 3.39
C ILE A 7 7.84 1.93 3.90
N GLY A 8 8.62 0.86 3.79
CA GLY A 8 10.02 0.82 4.19
C GLY A 8 10.93 1.68 3.32
N GLY A 9 12.14 1.94 3.81
CA GLY A 9 13.21 2.55 3.04
C GLY A 9 13.89 1.55 2.10
N ALA A 10 15.10 1.88 1.63
CA ALA A 10 15.89 0.99 0.77
C ALA A 10 16.15 -0.39 1.41
N GLU A 11 16.40 -0.41 2.72
CA GLU A 11 16.65 -1.64 3.50
C GLU A 11 15.36 -2.32 4.00
N GLY A 12 14.18 -1.83 3.60
CA GLY A 12 12.89 -2.37 4.01
C GLY A 12 12.43 -1.93 5.41
N LEU A 13 11.65 -2.79 6.08
CA LEU A 13 11.07 -2.54 7.39
C LEU A 13 11.75 -3.39 8.47
N SER A 14 11.98 -2.81 9.65
CA SER A 14 12.46 -3.56 10.81
C SER A 14 11.45 -4.62 11.24
N GLU A 15 11.95 -5.74 11.80
CA GLU A 15 11.09 -6.82 12.32
C GLU A 15 10.13 -6.34 13.40
N ARG A 16 10.52 -5.35 14.22
CA ARG A 16 9.63 -4.72 15.19
C ARG A 16 8.39 -4.10 14.54
N VAL A 17 8.54 -3.45 13.39
CA VAL A 17 7.42 -2.84 12.66
C VAL A 17 6.56 -3.91 12.01
N LYS A 18 7.17 -4.93 11.38
CA LYS A 18 6.44 -6.04 10.77
C LYS A 18 5.58 -6.80 11.79
N ASN A 19 6.14 -7.09 12.96
CA ASN A 19 5.45 -7.82 14.04
C ASN A 19 4.34 -6.99 14.72
N HIS A 20 4.37 -5.67 14.58
CA HIS A 20 3.32 -4.79 15.09
C HIS A 20 2.19 -4.53 14.08
N ALA A 21 2.39 -4.87 12.81
CA ALA A 21 1.41 -4.60 11.78
C ALA A 21 0.19 -5.53 11.94
N ASP A 22 -1.01 -4.95 11.96
CA ASP A 22 -2.27 -5.72 11.97
C ASP A 22 -2.45 -6.53 10.68
N PHE A 23 -1.86 -6.04 9.57
CA PHE A 23 -1.93 -6.68 8.27
C PHE A 23 -0.67 -6.43 7.45
N SER A 24 -0.17 -7.49 6.79
CA SER A 24 0.95 -7.41 5.86
C SER A 24 0.44 -7.60 4.43
N MET A 25 0.66 -6.61 3.57
CA MET A 25 0.20 -6.59 2.19
C MET A 25 1.38 -6.57 1.23
N SER A 26 1.31 -7.38 0.16
CA SER A 26 2.24 -7.28 -0.98
C SER A 26 1.59 -6.56 -2.15
N LEU A 27 2.29 -5.59 -2.74
CA LEU A 27 1.87 -4.93 -3.99
C LEU A 27 2.18 -5.80 -5.22
N SER A 28 3.20 -6.66 -5.15
CA SER A 28 3.68 -7.52 -6.24
C SER A 28 4.79 -8.46 -5.74
N SER A 29 5.13 -9.47 -6.53
CA SER A 29 6.36 -10.26 -6.34
C SER A 29 7.64 -9.51 -6.75
N MET A 30 7.53 -8.35 -7.40
CA MET A 30 8.66 -7.51 -7.80
C MET A 30 9.12 -6.57 -6.67
N THR A 31 10.41 -6.21 -6.67
CA THR A 31 10.96 -5.18 -5.79
C THR A 31 10.82 -3.81 -6.43
N PHE A 32 10.02 -2.93 -5.82
CA PHE A 32 9.87 -1.54 -6.26
C PHE A 32 10.73 -0.59 -5.42
N VAL A 33 11.22 0.49 -6.03
CA VAL A 33 11.75 1.61 -5.26
C VAL A 33 10.63 2.22 -4.41
N HIS A 34 10.96 2.67 -3.19
CA HIS A 34 9.97 3.16 -2.22
C HIS A 34 9.07 4.28 -2.76
N GLN A 35 9.57 5.12 -3.68
CA GLN A 35 8.79 6.17 -4.36
C GLN A 35 7.68 5.57 -5.25
N MET A 36 8.01 4.55 -6.06
CA MET A 36 7.04 3.87 -6.92
C MET A 36 6.02 3.09 -6.09
N ALA A 37 6.47 2.39 -5.04
CA ALA A 37 5.57 1.69 -4.11
C ALA A 37 4.53 2.63 -3.51
N ARG A 38 4.93 3.86 -3.15
CA ARG A 38 4.00 4.90 -2.66
C ARG A 38 2.98 5.31 -3.71
N PHE A 39 3.42 5.55 -4.94
CA PHE A 39 2.51 5.92 -6.04
C PHE A 39 1.50 4.82 -6.33
N PHE A 40 1.95 3.56 -6.43
CA PHE A 40 1.07 2.42 -6.66
C PHE A 40 0.07 2.25 -5.52
N LEU A 41 0.52 2.33 -4.26
CA LEU A 41 -0.38 2.23 -3.12
C LEU A 41 -1.46 3.33 -3.15
N LEU A 42 -1.10 4.58 -3.44
CA LEU A 42 -2.06 5.68 -3.51
C LEU A 42 -3.10 5.48 -4.62
N GLU A 43 -2.66 5.04 -5.80
CA GLU A 43 -3.59 4.74 -6.89
C GLU A 43 -4.52 3.57 -6.55
N GLN A 44 -4.01 2.52 -5.91
CA GLN A 44 -4.82 1.38 -5.48
C GLN A 44 -5.84 1.78 -4.39
N ILE A 45 -5.46 2.65 -3.45
CA ILE A 45 -6.41 3.21 -2.47
C ILE A 45 -7.50 4.00 -3.20
N TYR A 46 -7.13 4.89 -4.12
CA TYR A 46 -8.10 5.65 -4.91
C TYR A 46 -9.06 4.73 -5.67
N ARG A 47 -8.53 3.71 -6.38
CA ARG A 47 -9.31 2.68 -7.06
C ARG A 47 -10.28 1.97 -6.11
N ALA A 48 -9.82 1.59 -4.92
CA ALA A 48 -10.66 0.92 -3.92
C ALA A 48 -11.85 1.80 -3.51
N PHE A 49 -11.65 3.09 -3.27
CA PHE A 49 -12.74 4.02 -2.96
C PHE A 49 -13.73 4.16 -4.12
N LYS A 50 -13.25 4.22 -5.37
CA LYS A 50 -14.12 4.28 -6.55
C LYS A 50 -15.00 3.03 -6.67
N ILE A 51 -14.42 1.85 -6.43
CA ILE A 51 -15.15 0.58 -6.39
C ILE A 51 -16.21 0.58 -5.27
N ILE A 52 -15.82 0.96 -4.05
CA ILE A 52 -16.73 1.01 -2.88
C ILE A 52 -17.92 1.95 -3.14
N ASN A 53 -17.68 3.07 -3.82
CA ASN A 53 -18.71 4.06 -4.12
C ASN A 53 -19.51 3.74 -5.40
N ASN A 54 -19.25 2.61 -6.07
CA ASN A 54 -19.83 2.25 -7.38
C ASN A 54 -19.63 3.33 -8.46
N GLU A 55 -18.54 4.08 -8.37
CA GLU A 55 -18.20 5.08 -9.37
C GLU A 55 -17.36 4.45 -10.48
N PRO A 56 -17.53 4.88 -11.74
CA PRO A 56 -16.68 4.40 -12.82
C PRO A 56 -15.22 4.74 -12.51
N TYR A 57 -14.40 3.69 -12.51
CA TYR A 57 -12.95 3.75 -12.51
C TYR A 57 -12.48 3.12 -13.82
N HIS A 58 -11.43 3.67 -14.43
CA HIS A 58 -10.97 3.35 -15.78
C HIS A 58 -11.05 1.84 -16.12
N LYS A 59 -11.52 1.56 -17.35
CA LYS A 59 -11.36 0.26 -18.00
C LYS A 59 -9.91 0.06 -18.43
#